data_AF-A0A7W1YXS5-F1
#
_entry.id   AF-A0A7W1YXS5-F1
#
_cell.length_a   1.000
_cell.length_b   1.000
_cell.length_c   1.000
_cell.angle_alpha   90.00
_cell.angle_beta   90.00
_cell.angle_gamma   90.00
#
_symmetry.space_group_name_H-M   'P 1'
#
loop_
_entity.id
_entity.type
_entity.pdbx_description
1 polymer ?
#
loop_
_entity_poly.entity_id
_entity_poly.type
_entity_poly.pdbx_seq_one_letter_code
_entity_poly.pdbx_strand_id
1 'polypeptide(L)'
;MSDLPRPAATSDDSLARQEPPLCVDLDDTLLRTDLLYETFLLLLKHSPWSLALIPLWLVKGRAYVKQEAGRRVAFAVAGLPYRSDLLSYLQSEQERGRRLILVTAADESIARKVQEHLSLFSEIIASNGAINLKGTVKAQKLEERFGQGGFDYAGDSSADLAVWRLARRAVVVSNSKRFIAAVNSVAPVEKSFPKSEGRLTALIAACRPHQWAKNILVFVPVLTAHQLTNPHALLSAAGAFVAFCLLASGVYLLNDMLDLEADRAHVTKRLRPLASGRIPIPVATILCLCLLLAGLSVGYFGGVTFLAICSIYLASNIAYSTWLKRVVMLDVVVLACFYTLRLLAGGAATGIGVSDWLLAFSVFFFFGLAMVKRYSELRSLTTREGVPVAARGYLRSDLEPIGTFGVASGMISVLVLVLYVMSPEVRLLYRRPTLLLLLCPLFLYWITRLWFKANRGEVPQDPVVFALTDRTSYIAGVLAMIVLYCATI
;
A
#
# COMPACT_ATOMS: atom_id res chain seq x y z
N MET A 1 -3.38 77.42 36.37
CA MET A 1 -2.86 77.06 35.03
C MET A 1 -1.95 75.85 35.27
N SER A 2 -2.23 74.63 34.87
CA SER A 2 -3.11 74.07 33.84
C SER A 2 -3.29 72.58 34.15
N ASP A 3 -4.52 72.12 34.39
CA ASP A 3 -4.87 70.69 34.36
C ASP A 3 -6.03 70.56 33.37
N LEU A 4 -5.70 70.17 32.14
CA LEU A 4 -6.67 69.77 31.13
C LEU A 4 -6.72 68.23 31.11
N PRO A 5 -7.89 67.61 31.20
CA PRO A 5 -8.01 66.17 31.08
C PRO A 5 -7.72 65.72 29.64
N ARG A 6 -6.93 64.64 29.50
CA ARG A 6 -6.69 63.96 28.21
C ARG A 6 -8.01 63.47 27.62
N PRO A 7 -8.26 63.61 26.31
CA PRO A 7 -9.46 63.07 25.69
C PRO A 7 -9.46 61.55 25.78
N ALA A 8 -10.61 61.00 26.18
CA ALA A 8 -10.88 59.57 26.15
C ALA A 8 -10.62 59.02 24.74
N ALA A 9 -9.86 57.92 24.67
CA ALA A 9 -9.72 57.14 23.45
C ALA A 9 -11.12 56.78 22.95
N THR A 10 -11.46 57.26 21.77
CA THR A 10 -12.69 56.93 21.06
C THR A 10 -12.75 55.42 20.86
N SER A 11 -13.93 54.85 21.10
CA SER A 11 -14.30 53.43 20.93
C SER A 11 -14.22 52.90 19.49
N ASP A 12 -13.46 53.58 18.62
CA ASP A 12 -13.37 53.34 17.19
C ASP A 12 -12.05 52.62 16.79
N ASP A 13 -11.05 52.62 17.68
CA ASP A 13 -9.74 51.99 17.42
C ASP A 13 -9.74 50.46 17.68
N SER A 14 -10.82 49.91 18.27
CA SER A 14 -10.99 48.47 18.48
C SER A 14 -11.55 47.71 17.27
N LEU A 15 -12.02 48.44 16.23
CA LEU A 15 -12.47 47.89 14.95
C LEU A 15 -11.33 47.84 13.91
N ALA A 16 -10.17 48.43 14.21
CA ALA A 16 -9.03 48.50 13.32
C ALA A 16 -8.07 47.30 13.53
N ARG A 17 -8.14 46.35 12.59
CA ARG A 17 -7.28 45.16 12.35
C ARG A 17 -7.77 43.83 12.93
N GLN A 18 -9.00 43.42 12.61
CA GLN A 18 -9.22 41.98 12.40
C GLN A 18 -8.39 41.56 11.17
N GLU A 19 -7.47 40.62 11.34
CA GLU A 19 -6.75 40.05 10.20
C GLU A 19 -7.75 39.41 9.22
N PRO A 20 -7.54 39.59 7.90
CA PRO A 20 -8.43 39.02 6.91
C PRO A 20 -8.46 37.48 7.02
N PRO A 21 -9.59 36.85 6.72
CA PRO A 21 -9.75 35.41 6.83
C PRO A 21 -8.71 34.67 5.99
N LEU A 22 -8.20 33.56 6.53
CA LEU A 22 -7.36 32.65 5.79
C LEU A 22 -8.23 31.55 5.17
N CYS A 23 -8.34 31.61 3.85
CA CYS A 23 -9.03 30.62 3.03
C CYS A 23 -8.07 29.47 2.69
N VAL A 24 -8.44 28.24 3.02
CA VAL A 24 -7.54 27.08 2.93
C VAL A 24 -8.11 26.05 1.96
N ASP A 25 -7.34 25.67 0.93
CA ASP A 25 -7.71 24.54 0.08
C ASP A 25 -7.53 23.20 0.78
N LEU A 26 -8.35 22.23 0.39
CA LEU A 26 -8.39 20.92 1.03
C LEU A 26 -7.46 19.91 0.33
N ASP A 27 -7.74 19.63 -0.93
CA ASP A 27 -7.04 18.61 -1.73
C ASP A 27 -5.62 19.08 -2.04
N ASP A 28 -4.63 18.20 -1.89
CA ASP A 28 -3.18 18.46 -2.07
C ASP A 28 -2.55 19.60 -1.22
N THR A 29 -3.36 20.47 -0.62
CA THR A 29 -2.98 21.56 0.29
C THR A 29 -3.07 21.11 1.74
N LEU A 30 -4.26 21.05 2.36
CA LEU A 30 -4.41 20.56 3.74
C LEU A 30 -4.16 19.05 3.85
N LEU A 31 -4.62 18.31 2.85
CA LEU A 31 -4.40 16.88 2.69
C LEU A 31 -3.18 16.61 1.80
N ARG A 32 -2.54 15.47 2.01
CA ARG A 32 -1.51 14.93 1.10
C ARG A 32 -2.09 14.09 -0.05
N THR A 33 -3.40 14.14 -0.22
CA THR A 33 -4.18 13.35 -1.18
C THR A 33 -5.26 14.22 -1.78
N ASP A 34 -5.89 13.71 -2.84
CA ASP A 34 -7.05 14.32 -3.48
C ASP A 34 -8.24 13.38 -3.28
N LEU A 35 -9.29 13.93 -2.64
CA LEU A 35 -10.48 13.21 -2.23
C LEU A 35 -11.27 12.62 -3.39
N LEU A 36 -11.12 13.16 -4.61
CA LEU A 36 -11.74 12.60 -5.80
C LEU A 36 -11.22 11.19 -6.06
N TYR A 37 -9.90 11.00 -6.07
CA TYR A 37 -9.30 9.69 -6.33
C TYR A 37 -9.57 8.72 -5.19
N GLU A 38 -9.57 9.20 -3.95
CA GLU A 38 -9.97 8.40 -2.79
C GLU A 38 -11.42 7.89 -2.95
N THR A 39 -12.33 8.77 -3.38
CA THR A 39 -13.74 8.44 -3.58
C THR A 39 -13.88 7.36 -4.66
N PHE A 40 -13.13 7.49 -5.76
CA PHE A 40 -13.12 6.48 -6.82
C PHE A 40 -12.55 5.14 -6.37
N LEU A 41 -11.49 5.12 -5.56
CA LEU A 41 -10.95 3.88 -4.99
C LEU A 41 -11.96 3.19 -4.08
N LEU A 42 -12.65 3.95 -3.23
CA LEU A 42 -13.70 3.40 -2.37
C LEU A 42 -14.90 2.92 -3.18
N LEU A 43 -15.28 3.63 -4.24
CA LEU A 43 -16.32 3.19 -5.16
C LEU A 43 -15.93 1.87 -5.85
N LEU A 44 -14.68 1.75 -6.33
CA LEU A 44 -14.14 0.50 -6.89
C LEU A 44 -14.21 -0.65 -5.88
N LYS A 45 -13.90 -0.38 -4.61
CA LYS A 45 -13.88 -1.40 -3.54
C LYS A 45 -15.28 -1.87 -3.13
N HIS A 46 -16.22 -0.95 -2.96
CA HIS A 46 -17.53 -1.23 -2.37
C HIS A 46 -18.64 -1.43 -3.42
N SER A 47 -18.54 -0.78 -4.57
CA SER A 47 -19.53 -0.83 -5.64
C SER A 47 -18.87 -0.69 -7.02
N PRO A 48 -18.07 -1.69 -7.45
CA PRO A 48 -17.34 -1.61 -8.72
C PRO A 48 -18.26 -1.38 -9.92
N TRP A 49 -19.49 -1.90 -9.88
CA TRP A 49 -20.51 -1.70 -10.91
C TRP A 49 -20.91 -0.24 -11.10
N SER A 50 -20.83 0.57 -10.04
CA SER A 50 -21.13 2.00 -10.12
C SER A 50 -20.15 2.76 -11.02
N LEU A 51 -18.95 2.22 -11.26
CA LEU A 51 -17.99 2.81 -12.20
C LEU A 51 -18.52 2.84 -13.64
N ALA A 52 -19.35 1.87 -14.02
CA ALA A 52 -19.99 1.83 -15.34
C ALA A 52 -21.01 2.98 -15.55
N LEU A 53 -21.48 3.60 -14.47
CA LEU A 53 -22.42 4.73 -14.51
C LEU A 53 -21.71 6.09 -14.67
N ILE A 54 -20.38 6.14 -14.51
CA ILE A 54 -19.60 7.39 -14.61
C ILE A 54 -19.85 8.12 -15.95
N PRO A 55 -19.88 7.45 -17.13
CA PRO A 55 -20.17 8.13 -18.38
C PRO A 55 -21.54 8.83 -18.37
N LEU A 56 -22.56 8.19 -17.80
CA LEU A 56 -23.92 8.77 -17.66
C LEU A 56 -23.94 9.96 -16.71
N TRP A 57 -23.18 9.90 -15.62
CA TRP A 57 -23.05 11.01 -14.67
C TRP A 57 -22.28 12.19 -15.28
N LEU A 58 -21.29 11.90 -16.12
CA LEU A 58 -20.46 12.92 -16.76
C LEU A 58 -21.25 13.78 -17.75
N VAL A 59 -22.31 13.23 -18.38
CA VAL A 59 -23.27 14.00 -19.21
C VAL A 59 -23.91 15.14 -18.40
N LYS A 60 -24.12 14.94 -17.10
CA LYS A 60 -24.65 15.97 -16.18
C LYS A 60 -23.58 16.86 -15.55
N GLY A 61 -22.31 16.69 -15.94
CA GLY A 61 -21.18 17.51 -15.52
C GLY A 61 -20.34 16.94 -14.36
N ARG A 62 -19.15 17.53 -14.16
CA ARG A 62 -18.16 17.05 -13.17
C ARG A 62 -18.63 17.18 -11.72
N ALA A 63 -19.41 18.21 -11.41
CA ALA A 63 -19.98 18.40 -10.08
C ALA A 63 -20.97 17.27 -9.72
N TYR A 64 -21.79 16.85 -10.68
CA TYR A 64 -22.71 15.73 -10.52
C TYR A 64 -21.99 14.40 -10.27
N VAL A 65 -20.90 14.13 -11.01
CA VAL A 65 -20.05 12.94 -10.78
C VAL A 65 -19.52 12.91 -9.34
N LYS A 66 -18.99 14.03 -8.85
CA LYS A 66 -18.46 14.14 -7.47
C LYS A 66 -19.55 13.88 -6.43
N GLN A 67 -20.73 14.45 -6.63
CA GLN A 67 -21.85 14.27 -5.72
C GLN A 67 -22.34 12.82 -5.70
N GLU A 68 -22.55 12.19 -6.86
CA GLU A 68 -23.03 10.81 -6.94
C GLU A 68 -22.01 9.80 -6.42
N ALA A 69 -20.72 10.05 -6.65
CA ALA A 69 -19.65 9.23 -6.09
C ALA A 69 -19.57 9.40 -4.56
N GLY A 70 -19.63 10.64 -4.05
CA GLY A 70 -19.59 10.95 -2.63
C GLY A 70 -20.79 10.38 -1.85
N ARG A 71 -21.99 10.38 -2.43
CA ARG A 71 -23.20 9.80 -1.82
C ARG A 71 -23.12 8.29 -1.59
N ARG A 72 -22.35 7.57 -2.41
CA ARG A 72 -22.26 6.10 -2.39
C ARG A 72 -21.13 5.56 -1.51
N VAL A 73 -20.36 6.46 -0.90
CA VAL A 73 -19.14 6.11 -0.16
C VAL A 73 -19.16 6.77 1.21
N ALA A 74 -18.80 6.01 2.25
CA ALA A 74 -18.52 6.55 3.57
C ALA A 74 -17.01 6.78 3.73
N PHE A 75 -16.61 7.97 4.18
CA PHE A 75 -15.22 8.33 4.41
C PHE A 75 -14.87 8.29 5.90
N ALA A 76 -13.83 7.55 6.26
CA ALA A 76 -13.20 7.66 7.57
C ALA A 76 -12.27 8.89 7.63
N VAL A 77 -12.86 10.08 7.84
CA VAL A 77 -12.18 11.38 7.80
C VAL A 77 -10.99 11.46 8.78
N ALA A 78 -11.11 10.86 9.96
CA ALA A 78 -10.05 10.84 10.96
C ALA A 78 -8.73 10.17 10.49
N GLY A 79 -8.81 9.27 9.50
CA GLY A 79 -7.65 8.57 8.97
C GLY A 79 -6.94 9.29 7.82
N LEU A 80 -7.48 10.41 7.33
CA LEU A 80 -6.94 11.10 6.16
C LEU A 80 -5.50 11.62 6.40
N PRO A 81 -4.66 11.69 5.36
CA PRO A 81 -3.25 12.04 5.50
C PRO A 81 -3.08 13.56 5.57
N TYR A 82 -3.46 14.14 6.71
CA TYR A 82 -3.32 15.57 6.96
C TYR A 82 -1.84 16.00 7.02
N ARG A 83 -1.56 17.22 6.57
CA ARG A 83 -0.26 17.86 6.73
C ARG A 83 -0.13 18.43 8.14
N SER A 84 0.62 17.75 9.00
CA SER A 84 0.82 18.17 10.40
C SER A 84 1.46 19.55 10.52
N ASP A 85 2.41 19.88 9.65
CA ASP A 85 3.10 21.16 9.58
C ASP A 85 2.15 22.32 9.23
N LEU A 86 1.28 22.13 8.24
CA LEU A 86 0.26 23.12 7.89
C LEU A 86 -0.83 23.20 8.96
N LEU A 87 -1.29 22.07 9.52
CA LEU A 87 -2.27 22.05 10.61
C LEU A 87 -1.78 22.82 11.83
N SER A 88 -0.54 22.62 12.27
CA SER A 88 0.03 23.36 13.40
C SER A 88 0.11 24.86 13.13
N TYR A 89 0.38 25.28 11.89
CA TYR A 89 0.30 26.69 11.52
C TYR A 89 -1.14 27.22 11.58
N LEU A 90 -2.11 26.50 11.02
CA LEU A 90 -3.52 26.90 11.07
C LEU A 90 -4.04 26.99 12.50
N GLN A 91 -3.68 26.06 13.37
CA GLN A 91 -3.99 26.11 14.81
C GLN A 91 -3.44 27.38 15.45
N SER A 92 -2.17 27.73 15.18
CA SER A 92 -1.58 28.97 15.72
C SER A 92 -2.26 30.25 15.20
N GLU A 93 -2.78 30.24 13.97
CA GLU A 93 -3.53 31.37 13.42
C GLU A 93 -4.92 31.48 14.05
N GLN A 94 -5.61 30.35 14.27
CA GLN A 94 -6.89 30.32 14.97
C GLN A 94 -6.75 30.83 16.41
N GLU A 95 -5.70 30.43 17.13
CA GLU A 95 -5.39 30.89 18.49
C GLU A 95 -5.12 32.41 18.56
N ARG A 96 -4.62 33.01 17.47
CA ARG A 96 -4.48 34.47 17.32
C ARG A 96 -5.79 35.19 17.01
N GLY A 97 -6.91 34.46 16.94
CA GLY A 97 -8.23 34.99 16.61
C GLY A 97 -8.48 35.15 15.11
N ARG A 98 -7.59 34.62 14.25
CA ARG A 98 -7.76 34.72 12.81
C ARG A 98 -8.84 33.75 12.34
N ARG A 99 -9.77 34.26 11.53
CA ARG A 99 -10.86 33.46 10.98
C ARG A 99 -10.34 32.51 9.89
N LEU A 100 -10.57 31.20 10.06
CA LEU A 100 -10.23 30.18 9.07
C LEU A 100 -11.47 29.73 8.28
N ILE A 101 -11.32 29.59 6.97
CA ILE A 101 -12.41 29.17 6.06
C ILE A 101 -11.89 28.05 5.16
N LEU A 102 -12.61 26.92 5.10
CA LEU A 102 -12.26 25.80 4.22
C LEU A 102 -12.84 26.04 2.83
N VAL A 103 -12.01 26.09 1.80
CA VAL A 103 -12.44 26.40 0.42
C VAL A 103 -12.02 25.29 -0.53
N THR A 104 -12.95 24.43 -0.95
CA THR A 104 -12.60 23.19 -1.66
C THR A 104 -13.43 22.91 -2.90
N ALA A 105 -12.81 22.25 -3.88
CA ALA A 105 -13.51 21.66 -5.02
C ALA A 105 -14.17 20.31 -4.68
N ALA A 106 -13.98 19.77 -3.47
CA ALA A 106 -14.65 18.57 -3.01
C ALA A 106 -16.15 18.81 -2.80
N ASP A 107 -16.92 17.73 -2.77
CA ASP A 107 -18.35 17.79 -2.45
C ASP A 107 -18.55 18.29 -1.01
N GLU A 108 -19.53 19.15 -0.84
CA GLU A 108 -19.88 19.77 0.43
C GLU A 108 -20.10 18.76 1.57
N SER A 109 -20.67 17.59 1.29
CA SER A 109 -20.92 16.56 2.31
C SER A 109 -19.62 16.00 2.92
N ILE A 110 -18.53 15.95 2.14
CA ILE A 110 -17.23 15.50 2.62
C ILE A 110 -16.52 16.65 3.34
N ALA A 111 -16.59 17.86 2.78
CA ALA A 111 -15.98 19.05 3.38
C ALA A 111 -16.55 19.34 4.78
N ARG A 112 -17.87 19.17 4.98
CA ARG A 112 -18.52 19.32 6.30
C ARG A 112 -17.98 18.35 7.34
N LYS A 113 -17.82 17.08 6.99
CA LYS A 113 -17.22 16.08 7.90
C LYS A 113 -15.77 16.43 8.27
N VAL A 114 -15.00 17.01 7.34
CA VAL A 114 -13.63 17.49 7.63
C VAL A 114 -13.64 18.68 8.59
N GLN A 115 -14.53 19.65 8.38
CA GLN A 115 -14.69 20.78 9.30
C GLN A 115 -15.07 20.32 10.71
N GLU A 116 -16.07 19.45 10.83
CA GLU A 116 -16.52 18.89 12.11
C GLU A 116 -15.39 18.15 12.82
N HIS A 117 -14.66 17.31 12.09
CA HIS A 117 -13.56 16.53 12.64
C HIS A 117 -12.42 17.41 13.18
N LEU A 118 -12.02 18.45 12.43
CA LEU A 118 -10.90 19.30 12.82
C LEU A 118 -11.30 20.40 13.83
N SER A 119 -12.56 20.85 13.80
CA SER A 119 -13.03 21.98 14.62
C SER A 119 -12.19 23.28 14.47
N LEU A 120 -11.49 23.44 13.34
CA LEU A 120 -10.62 24.59 13.04
C LEU A 120 -11.31 25.65 12.17
N PHE A 121 -12.23 25.25 11.29
CA PHE A 121 -12.80 26.13 10.28
C PHE A 121 -14.14 26.70 10.73
N SER A 122 -14.30 28.01 10.60
CA SER A 122 -15.54 28.72 10.95
C SER A 122 -16.63 28.63 9.86
N GLU A 123 -16.23 28.45 8.60
CA GLU A 123 -17.10 28.41 7.43
C GLU A 123 -16.50 27.47 6.37
N ILE A 124 -17.35 26.91 5.50
CA ILE A 124 -16.95 26.14 4.33
C ILE A 124 -17.53 26.78 3.08
N ILE A 125 -16.72 26.87 2.04
CA ILE A 125 -17.14 27.15 0.67
C ILE A 125 -16.72 25.94 -0.18
N ALA A 126 -17.67 25.12 -0.60
CA ALA A 126 -17.42 23.85 -1.30
C ALA A 126 -18.13 23.77 -2.64
N SER A 127 -17.79 22.74 -3.44
CA SER A 127 -18.59 22.41 -4.62
C SER A 127 -19.92 21.82 -4.19
N ASN A 128 -21.00 22.26 -4.84
CA ASN A 128 -22.31 21.62 -4.77
C ASN A 128 -22.57 20.92 -6.10
N GLY A 129 -23.49 19.95 -6.16
CA GLY A 129 -23.73 19.13 -7.36
C GLY A 129 -24.00 19.90 -8.69
N ALA A 130 -24.18 21.23 -8.64
CA ALA A 130 -24.29 22.13 -9.77
C ALA A 130 -22.98 22.89 -10.10
N ILE A 131 -22.27 23.41 -9.09
CA ILE A 131 -21.09 24.28 -9.25
C ILE A 131 -19.82 23.55 -8.81
N ASN A 132 -18.87 23.37 -9.73
CA ASN A 132 -17.53 22.87 -9.42
C ASN A 132 -16.59 24.04 -9.07
N LEU A 133 -16.35 24.25 -7.78
CA LEU A 133 -15.56 25.33 -7.21
C LEU A 133 -14.04 25.12 -7.39
N LYS A 134 -13.55 25.27 -8.62
CA LYS A 134 -12.12 25.12 -8.97
C LYS A 134 -11.63 26.29 -9.82
N GLY A 135 -10.39 26.73 -9.59
CA GLY A 135 -9.73 27.74 -10.42
C GLY A 135 -10.45 29.09 -10.40
N THR A 136 -10.82 29.60 -11.56
CA THR A 136 -11.47 30.92 -11.72
C THR A 136 -12.81 31.03 -11.00
N VAL A 137 -13.62 29.96 -10.99
CA VAL A 137 -14.91 29.93 -10.27
C VAL A 137 -14.68 30.07 -8.76
N LYS A 138 -13.62 29.43 -8.24
CA LYS A 138 -13.21 29.57 -6.84
C LYS A 138 -12.78 31.01 -6.54
N ALA A 139 -11.98 31.61 -7.43
CA ALA A 139 -11.51 32.99 -7.30
C ALA A 139 -12.68 34.00 -7.28
N GLN A 140 -13.60 33.90 -8.25
CA GLN A 140 -14.79 34.75 -8.33
C GLN A 140 -15.66 34.65 -7.06
N LYS A 141 -15.86 33.43 -6.54
CA LYS A 141 -16.67 33.24 -5.33
C LYS A 141 -16.05 33.87 -4.09
N LEU A 142 -14.73 33.85 -3.98
CA LEU A 142 -14.00 34.49 -2.88
C LEU A 142 -14.00 36.01 -3.02
N GLU A 143 -13.85 36.53 -4.24
CA GLU A 143 -13.96 37.95 -4.52
C GLU A 143 -15.37 38.50 -4.26
N GLU A 144 -16.43 37.81 -4.69
CA GLU A 144 -17.82 38.14 -4.37
C GLU A 144 -18.05 38.26 -2.86
N ARG A 145 -17.35 37.44 -2.07
CA ARG A 145 -17.59 37.30 -0.63
C ARG A 145 -16.74 38.26 0.22
N PHE A 146 -15.47 38.45 -0.14
CA PHE A 146 -14.50 39.17 0.67
C PHE A 146 -13.93 40.41 -0.03
N GLY A 147 -14.17 40.57 -1.33
CA GLY A 147 -13.53 41.59 -2.16
C GLY A 147 -12.08 41.26 -2.49
N GLN A 148 -11.53 42.00 -3.45
CA GLN A 148 -10.12 41.88 -3.82
C GLN A 148 -9.21 42.35 -2.67
N GLY A 149 -8.23 41.53 -2.29
CA GLY A 149 -7.34 41.77 -1.15
C GLY A 149 -8.00 41.60 0.22
N GLY A 150 -9.24 41.11 0.29
CA GLY A 150 -9.98 40.92 1.54
C GLY A 150 -9.74 39.58 2.24
N PHE A 151 -8.91 38.70 1.67
CA PHE A 151 -8.60 37.37 2.21
C PHE A 151 -7.16 36.96 1.87
N ASP A 152 -6.61 36.05 2.66
CA ASP A 152 -5.37 35.34 2.32
C ASP A 152 -5.70 33.90 1.91
N TYR A 153 -4.85 33.28 1.09
CA TYR A 153 -5.16 31.97 0.51
C TYR A 153 -4.02 30.96 0.63
N ALA A 154 -4.33 29.79 1.18
CA ALA A 154 -3.47 28.61 1.19
C ALA A 154 -3.85 27.66 0.05
N GLY A 155 -2.87 27.35 -0.82
CA GLY A 155 -3.07 26.48 -1.98
C GLY A 155 -1.78 25.79 -2.44
N ASP A 156 -1.89 24.90 -3.42
CA ASP A 156 -0.76 24.07 -3.89
C ASP A 156 -0.59 24.04 -5.43
N SER A 157 -1.59 24.52 -6.19
CA SER A 157 -1.71 24.21 -7.61
C SER A 157 -1.66 25.46 -8.50
N SER A 158 -1.34 25.28 -9.78
CA SER A 158 -1.41 26.38 -10.76
C SER A 158 -2.83 26.91 -10.98
N ALA A 159 -3.86 26.10 -10.69
CA ALA A 159 -5.25 26.56 -10.75
C ALA A 159 -5.53 27.63 -9.69
N ASP A 160 -4.79 27.62 -8.59
CA ASP A 160 -4.91 28.59 -7.50
C ASP A 160 -4.27 29.95 -7.83
N LEU A 161 -3.50 30.08 -8.92
CA LEU A 161 -2.98 31.37 -9.38
C LEU A 161 -4.10 32.39 -9.64
N ALA A 162 -5.28 31.94 -10.08
CA ALA A 162 -6.44 32.81 -10.24
C ALA A 162 -6.94 33.34 -8.89
N VAL A 163 -6.86 32.53 -7.83
CA VAL A 163 -7.26 32.91 -6.47
C VAL A 163 -6.20 33.83 -5.85
N TRP A 164 -4.92 33.49 -5.96
CA TRP A 164 -3.83 34.29 -5.40
C TRP A 164 -3.78 35.71 -5.97
N ARG A 165 -4.11 35.92 -7.26
CA ARG A 165 -4.19 37.27 -7.84
C ARG A 165 -5.18 38.20 -7.14
N LEU A 166 -6.19 37.63 -6.48
CA LEU A 166 -7.22 38.36 -5.76
C LEU A 166 -6.98 38.33 -4.24
N ALA A 167 -6.07 37.50 -3.76
CA ALA A 167 -5.71 37.39 -2.35
C ALA A 167 -4.69 38.47 -1.96
N ARG A 168 -4.68 38.86 -0.69
CA ARG A 168 -3.71 39.80 -0.14
C ARG A 168 -2.35 39.13 0.08
N ARG A 169 -2.33 37.90 0.63
CA ARG A 169 -1.13 37.08 0.80
C ARG A 169 -1.34 35.63 0.40
N ALA A 170 -0.24 34.97 0.08
CA ALA A 170 -0.21 33.57 -0.32
C ALA A 170 0.47 32.69 0.74
N VAL A 171 -0.17 31.57 1.07
CA VAL A 171 0.45 30.42 1.74
C VAL A 171 0.58 29.30 0.70
N VAL A 172 1.78 28.80 0.47
CA VAL A 172 2.05 27.92 -0.68
C VAL A 172 2.54 26.56 -0.24
N VAL A 173 1.89 25.49 -0.71
CA VAL A 173 2.35 24.12 -0.51
C VAL A 173 3.07 23.63 -1.79
N SER A 174 4.39 23.71 -1.83
CA SER A 174 5.17 23.28 -3.00
C SER A 174 6.64 23.02 -2.67
N ASN A 175 7.26 22.10 -3.40
CA ASN A 175 8.72 21.94 -3.40
C ASN A 175 9.41 22.76 -4.50
N SER A 176 8.65 23.33 -5.44
CA SER A 176 9.21 23.98 -6.62
C SER A 176 9.49 25.46 -6.34
N LYS A 177 10.78 25.81 -6.25
CA LYS A 177 11.22 27.21 -6.11
C LYS A 177 10.68 28.10 -7.24
N ARG A 178 10.64 27.56 -8.48
CA ARG A 178 10.06 28.27 -9.63
C ARG A 178 8.57 28.55 -9.45
N PHE A 179 7.82 27.59 -8.91
CA PHE A 179 6.40 27.78 -8.66
C PHE A 179 6.16 28.78 -7.53
N ILE A 180 6.90 28.70 -6.42
CA ILE A 180 6.82 29.66 -5.33
C ILE A 180 7.13 31.09 -5.83
N ALA A 181 8.14 31.24 -6.70
CA ALA A 181 8.46 32.53 -7.31
C ALA A 181 7.31 33.06 -8.21
N ALA A 182 6.66 32.17 -8.97
CA ALA A 182 5.49 32.53 -9.78
C ALA A 182 4.26 32.91 -8.95
N VAL A 183 4.09 32.33 -7.75
CA VAL A 183 3.06 32.77 -6.80
C VAL A 183 3.45 34.13 -6.22
N ASN A 184 4.71 34.31 -5.83
CA ASN A 184 5.20 35.56 -5.27
C ASN A 184 5.08 36.76 -6.23
N SER A 185 5.04 36.53 -7.55
CA SER A 185 4.80 37.58 -8.53
C SER A 185 3.34 38.04 -8.61
N VAL A 186 2.39 37.26 -8.10
CA VAL A 186 0.95 37.62 -8.10
C VAL A 186 0.40 37.99 -6.73
N ALA A 187 0.98 37.44 -5.66
CA ALA A 187 0.70 37.83 -4.27
C ALA A 187 1.93 37.54 -3.39
N PRO A 188 2.24 38.40 -2.41
CA PRO A 188 3.37 38.17 -1.51
C PRO A 188 3.20 36.86 -0.75
N VAL A 189 4.21 35.98 -0.84
CA VAL A 189 4.21 34.69 -0.13
C VAL A 189 4.55 34.93 1.33
N GLU A 190 3.58 34.68 2.22
CA GLU A 190 3.77 34.76 3.67
C GLU A 190 4.53 33.54 4.19
N LYS A 191 4.14 32.35 3.73
CA LYS A 191 4.70 31.09 4.20
C LYS A 191 4.68 30.03 3.11
N SER A 192 5.66 29.12 3.13
CA SER A 192 5.68 27.97 2.24
C SER A 192 5.93 26.67 2.99
N PHE A 193 5.31 25.59 2.52
CA PHE A 193 5.39 24.25 3.09
C PHE A 193 5.79 23.23 2.01
N PRO A 194 6.60 22.22 2.33
CA PRO A 194 7.01 21.20 1.37
C PRO A 194 5.83 20.28 0.99
N LYS A 195 5.71 19.96 -0.30
CA LYS A 195 4.62 19.10 -0.82
C LYS A 195 4.89 17.61 -0.61
N SER A 196 6.12 17.12 -0.83
CA SER A 196 6.51 15.73 -0.55
C SER A 196 8.02 15.52 -0.65
N GLU A 197 8.64 14.81 0.28
CA GLU A 197 10.05 14.41 0.13
C GLU A 197 10.17 12.99 -0.46
N GLY A 198 11.18 12.77 -1.30
CA GLY A 198 11.60 11.42 -1.72
C GLY A 198 10.59 10.64 -2.57
N ARG A 199 9.98 11.25 -3.60
CA ARG A 199 8.99 10.54 -4.45
C ARG A 199 9.54 9.26 -5.09
N LEU A 200 10.80 9.25 -5.53
CA LEU A 200 11.43 8.06 -6.11
C LEU A 200 11.62 6.94 -5.08
N THR A 201 12.12 7.27 -3.90
CA THR A 201 12.31 6.29 -2.81
C THR A 201 10.98 5.74 -2.35
N ALA A 202 9.94 6.58 -2.30
CA ALA A 202 8.57 6.18 -2.02
C ALA A 202 8.04 5.20 -3.08
N LEU A 203 8.22 5.48 -4.37
CA LEU A 203 7.80 4.59 -5.47
C LEU A 203 8.49 3.22 -5.40
N ILE A 204 9.81 3.19 -5.19
CA ILE A 204 10.57 1.94 -5.03
C ILE A 204 10.07 1.17 -3.80
N ALA A 205 9.85 1.86 -2.67
CA ALA A 205 9.32 1.24 -1.46
C ALA A 205 7.91 0.65 -1.68
N ALA A 206 7.08 1.30 -2.48
CA ALA A 206 5.74 0.85 -2.82
C ALA A 206 5.73 -0.44 -3.68
N CYS A 207 6.76 -0.65 -4.51
CA CYS A 207 6.95 -1.92 -5.24
C CYS A 207 7.38 -3.09 -4.35
N ARG A 208 7.82 -2.83 -3.10
CA ARG A 208 8.22 -3.84 -2.10
C ARG A 208 9.29 -4.83 -2.61
N PRO A 209 10.49 -4.36 -3.02
CA PRO A 209 11.54 -5.23 -3.54
C PRO A 209 11.98 -6.34 -2.58
N HIS A 210 11.88 -6.12 -1.26
CA HIS A 210 12.15 -7.16 -0.26
C HIS A 210 11.24 -8.41 -0.40
N GLN A 211 10.06 -8.29 -1.03
CA GLN A 211 9.15 -9.40 -1.28
C GLN A 211 9.54 -10.23 -2.52
N TRP A 212 10.42 -9.71 -3.38
CA TRP A 212 10.87 -10.41 -4.59
C TRP A 212 11.65 -11.68 -4.28
N ALA A 213 12.21 -11.80 -3.08
CA ALA A 213 12.87 -13.03 -2.65
C ALA A 213 11.96 -14.26 -2.73
N LYS A 214 10.64 -14.12 -2.59
CA LYS A 214 9.69 -15.23 -2.76
C LYS A 214 9.71 -15.78 -4.18
N ASN A 215 10.02 -14.94 -5.16
CA ASN A 215 10.08 -15.31 -6.57
C ASN A 215 11.36 -16.07 -6.92
N ILE A 216 12.36 -16.15 -6.02
CA ILE A 216 13.54 -17.02 -6.19
C ILE A 216 13.11 -18.49 -6.39
N LEU A 217 11.95 -18.87 -5.88
CA LEU A 217 11.36 -20.21 -6.09
C LEU A 217 11.19 -20.60 -7.57
N VAL A 218 11.12 -19.63 -8.48
CA VAL A 218 11.09 -19.87 -9.94
C VAL A 218 12.36 -20.58 -10.43
N PHE A 219 13.49 -20.44 -9.73
CA PHE A 219 14.75 -21.11 -10.08
C PHE A 219 14.85 -22.54 -9.55
N VAL A 220 13.95 -22.96 -8.64
CA VAL A 220 14.02 -24.30 -8.02
C VAL A 220 14.01 -25.42 -9.06
N PRO A 221 13.17 -25.41 -10.11
CA PRO A 221 13.21 -26.45 -11.16
C PRO A 221 14.57 -26.57 -11.86
N VAL A 222 15.23 -25.45 -12.15
CA VAL A 222 16.56 -25.42 -12.78
C VAL A 222 17.61 -26.04 -11.85
N LEU A 223 17.54 -25.70 -10.55
CA LEU A 223 18.42 -26.24 -9.53
C LEU A 223 18.22 -27.75 -9.37
N THR A 224 16.98 -28.21 -9.25
CA THR A 224 16.67 -29.62 -9.01
C THR A 224 16.89 -30.51 -10.23
N ALA A 225 16.91 -29.94 -11.44
CA ALA A 225 17.24 -30.67 -12.66
C ALA A 225 18.73 -30.58 -13.03
N HIS A 226 19.57 -29.98 -12.18
CA HIS A 226 21.01 -29.79 -12.41
C HIS A 226 21.36 -29.02 -13.69
N GLN A 227 20.45 -28.16 -14.16
CA GLN A 227 20.59 -27.38 -15.39
C GLN A 227 21.20 -25.98 -15.14
N LEU A 228 21.91 -25.79 -14.02
CA LEU A 228 22.51 -24.50 -13.66
C LEU A 228 23.60 -24.04 -14.64
N THR A 229 24.17 -24.93 -15.43
CA THR A 229 25.16 -24.60 -16.46
C THR A 229 24.52 -24.28 -17.82
N ASN A 230 23.21 -24.47 -17.97
CA ASN A 230 22.49 -24.23 -19.21
C ASN A 230 22.07 -22.75 -19.31
N PRO A 231 22.68 -21.95 -20.20
CA PRO A 231 22.42 -20.52 -20.28
C PRO A 231 20.98 -20.21 -20.73
N HIS A 232 20.39 -21.07 -21.56
CA HIS A 232 19.00 -20.91 -22.01
C HIS A 232 18.02 -21.10 -20.84
N ALA A 233 18.21 -22.15 -20.04
CA ALA A 233 17.38 -22.41 -18.86
C ALA A 233 17.49 -21.26 -17.83
N LEU A 234 18.70 -20.75 -17.59
CA LEU A 234 18.92 -19.62 -16.70
C LEU A 234 18.26 -18.33 -17.21
N LEU A 235 18.37 -18.03 -18.51
CA LEU A 235 17.76 -16.84 -19.10
C LEU A 235 16.23 -16.91 -19.02
N SER A 236 15.63 -18.06 -19.32
CA SER A 236 14.19 -18.27 -19.18
C SER A 236 13.71 -18.15 -17.72
N ALA A 237 14.45 -18.74 -16.77
CA ALA A 237 14.14 -18.61 -15.35
C ALA A 237 14.29 -17.16 -14.85
N ALA A 238 15.29 -16.42 -15.34
CA ALA A 238 15.45 -15.00 -15.05
C ALA A 238 14.30 -14.16 -15.62
N GLY A 239 13.86 -14.44 -16.85
CA GLY A 239 12.66 -13.83 -17.44
C GLY A 239 11.42 -14.10 -16.59
N ALA A 240 11.24 -15.34 -16.12
CA ALA A 240 10.13 -15.69 -15.25
C ALA A 240 10.20 -15.00 -13.87
N PHE A 241 11.40 -14.88 -13.30
CA PHE A 241 11.63 -14.13 -12.07
C PHE A 241 11.24 -12.66 -12.23
N VAL A 242 11.68 -12.01 -13.32
CA VAL A 242 11.32 -10.61 -13.64
C VAL A 242 9.81 -10.47 -13.80
N ALA A 243 9.16 -11.35 -14.56
CA ALA A 243 7.71 -11.33 -14.73
C ALA A 243 6.97 -11.39 -13.38
N PHE A 244 7.36 -12.32 -12.50
CA PHE A 244 6.76 -12.44 -11.17
C PHE A 244 7.06 -11.26 -10.25
N CYS A 245 8.23 -10.62 -10.36
CA CYS A 245 8.56 -9.40 -9.62
C CYS A 245 7.66 -8.23 -10.04
N LEU A 246 7.46 -8.05 -11.35
CA LEU A 246 6.58 -7.03 -11.91
C LEU A 246 5.13 -7.26 -11.50
N LEU A 247 4.61 -8.48 -11.71
CA LEU A 247 3.24 -8.86 -11.34
C LEU A 247 2.99 -8.72 -9.83
N ALA A 248 3.92 -9.21 -8.99
CA ALA A 248 3.79 -9.08 -7.53
C ALA A 248 3.79 -7.61 -7.09
N SER A 249 4.65 -6.76 -7.67
CA SER A 249 4.70 -5.33 -7.35
C SER A 249 3.41 -4.61 -7.74
N GLY A 250 2.86 -4.91 -8.92
CA GLY A 250 1.56 -4.39 -9.36
C GLY A 250 0.41 -4.83 -8.45
N VAL A 251 0.36 -6.12 -8.08
CA VAL A 251 -0.62 -6.63 -7.11
C VAL A 251 -0.48 -5.95 -5.75
N TYR A 252 0.74 -5.74 -5.25
CA TYR A 252 0.93 -5.04 -3.97
C TYR A 252 0.44 -3.59 -4.02
N LEU A 253 0.67 -2.86 -5.11
CA LEU A 253 0.12 -1.52 -5.31
C LEU A 253 -1.41 -1.54 -5.34
N LEU A 254 -2.01 -2.47 -6.09
CA LEU A 254 -3.46 -2.63 -6.13
C LEU A 254 -4.04 -2.88 -4.72
N ASN A 255 -3.40 -3.76 -3.96
CA ASN A 255 -3.81 -4.07 -2.60
C ASN A 255 -3.69 -2.87 -1.67
N ASP A 256 -2.60 -2.11 -1.75
CA ASP A 256 -2.40 -0.91 -0.93
C ASP A 256 -3.41 0.19 -1.26
N MET A 257 -3.89 0.27 -2.52
CA MET A 257 -4.98 1.16 -2.90
C MET A 257 -6.33 0.70 -2.35
N LEU A 258 -6.64 -0.60 -2.38
CA LEU A 258 -7.92 -1.15 -1.88
C LEU A 258 -7.99 -1.19 -0.34
N ASP A 259 -6.85 -1.37 0.33
CA ASP A 259 -6.75 -1.45 1.79
C ASP A 259 -6.39 -0.09 2.43
N LEU A 260 -6.47 1.03 1.69
CA LEU A 260 -5.98 2.36 2.09
C LEU A 260 -6.50 2.83 3.48
N GLU A 261 -7.82 2.73 3.72
CA GLU A 261 -8.43 3.10 5.01
C GLU A 261 -7.93 2.21 6.16
N ALA A 262 -7.85 0.90 5.92
CA ALA A 262 -7.38 -0.06 6.91
C ALA A 262 -5.89 0.13 7.22
N ASP A 263 -5.10 0.48 6.20
CA ASP A 263 -3.69 0.77 6.36
C ASP A 263 -3.46 2.05 7.18
N ARG A 264 -4.29 3.09 7.00
CA ARG A 264 -4.23 4.33 7.78
C ARG A 264 -4.59 4.14 9.26
N ALA A 265 -5.56 3.27 9.55
CA ALA A 265 -5.91 2.91 10.92
C ALA A 265 -4.84 2.07 11.63
N HIS A 266 -3.90 1.48 10.89
CA HIS A 266 -2.92 0.55 11.44
C HIS A 266 -1.60 1.24 11.85
N VAL A 267 -1.12 0.94 13.07
CA VAL A 267 0.05 1.55 13.73
C VAL A 267 1.29 1.69 12.83
N THR A 268 1.70 0.62 12.13
CA THR A 268 2.87 0.64 11.23
C THR A 268 2.50 0.86 9.76
N LYS A 269 1.41 0.26 9.25
CA LYS A 269 1.00 0.37 7.83
C LYS A 269 0.57 1.78 7.43
N ARG A 270 0.20 2.66 8.39
CA ARG A 270 -0.07 4.08 8.12
C ARG A 270 1.11 4.83 7.50
N LEU A 271 2.33 4.32 7.70
CA LEU A 271 3.57 4.87 7.14
C LEU A 271 3.82 4.41 5.70
N ARG A 272 3.00 3.51 5.14
CA ARG A 272 3.12 3.09 3.74
C ARG A 272 3.02 4.30 2.80
N PRO A 273 3.72 4.30 1.66
CA PRO A 273 3.76 5.45 0.77
C PRO A 273 2.39 5.97 0.31
N LEU A 274 1.43 5.07 0.03
CA LEU A 274 0.07 5.44 -0.33
C LEU A 274 -0.75 5.93 0.87
N ALA A 275 -0.75 5.18 1.98
CA ALA A 275 -1.50 5.52 3.20
C ALA A 275 -1.11 6.91 3.74
N SER A 276 0.17 7.24 3.72
CA SER A 276 0.74 8.52 4.18
C SER A 276 0.64 9.67 3.18
N GLY A 277 0.14 9.42 1.96
CA GLY A 277 0.05 10.42 0.89
C GLY A 277 1.39 10.85 0.29
N ARG A 278 2.46 10.04 0.44
CA ARG A 278 3.76 10.32 -0.22
C ARG A 278 3.75 10.04 -1.72
N ILE A 279 2.85 9.16 -2.17
CA ILE A 279 2.61 8.88 -3.58
C ILE A 279 1.17 9.24 -3.91
N PRO A 280 0.93 10.10 -4.92
CA PRO A 280 -0.42 10.36 -5.39
C PRO A 280 -1.08 9.10 -5.95
N ILE A 281 -2.36 8.88 -5.64
CA ILE A 281 -3.15 7.73 -6.12
C ILE A 281 -3.07 7.55 -7.65
N PRO A 282 -3.16 8.60 -8.50
CA PRO A 282 -3.07 8.43 -9.96
C PRO A 282 -1.75 7.83 -10.42
N VAL A 283 -0.66 8.23 -9.76
CA VAL A 283 0.70 7.77 -10.09
C VAL A 283 0.84 6.30 -9.74
N ALA A 284 0.34 5.89 -8.57
CA ALA A 284 0.33 4.49 -8.17
C ALA A 284 -0.58 3.64 -9.06
N THR A 285 -1.71 4.19 -9.52
CA THR A 285 -2.62 3.52 -10.46
C THR A 285 -1.93 3.26 -11.80
N ILE A 286 -1.30 4.28 -12.39
CA ILE A 286 -0.54 4.14 -13.65
C ILE A 286 0.60 3.13 -13.47
N LEU A 287 1.40 3.27 -12.40
CA LEU A 287 2.49 2.35 -12.12
C LEU A 287 2.00 0.89 -11.95
N CYS A 288 0.90 0.69 -11.23
CA CYS A 288 0.26 -0.62 -11.07
C CYS A 288 -0.08 -1.21 -12.44
N LEU A 289 -0.78 -0.48 -13.30
CA LEU A 289 -1.16 -0.95 -14.63
C LEU A 289 0.07 -1.25 -15.50
N CYS A 290 1.07 -0.36 -15.53
CA CYS A 290 2.31 -0.57 -16.26
C CYS A 290 3.06 -1.82 -15.80
N LEU A 291 3.17 -2.06 -14.50
CA LEU A 291 3.84 -3.24 -13.95
C LEU A 291 3.09 -4.54 -14.27
N LEU A 292 1.76 -4.54 -14.17
CA LEU A 292 0.94 -5.70 -14.51
C LEU A 292 1.04 -6.04 -16.00
N LEU A 293 0.92 -5.03 -16.87
CA LEU A 293 1.06 -5.20 -18.31
C LEU A 293 2.47 -5.66 -18.69
N ALA A 294 3.52 -5.04 -18.15
CA ALA A 294 4.89 -5.45 -18.41
C ALA A 294 5.16 -6.90 -17.95
N GLY A 295 4.65 -7.28 -16.77
CA GLY A 295 4.77 -8.65 -16.27
C GLY A 295 4.07 -9.68 -17.17
N LEU A 296 2.87 -9.37 -17.67
CA LEU A 296 2.15 -10.22 -18.63
C LEU A 296 2.83 -10.26 -20.00
N SER A 297 3.41 -9.15 -20.46
CA SER A 297 4.19 -9.11 -21.71
C SER A 297 5.42 -10.01 -21.64
N VAL A 298 6.16 -9.98 -20.54
CA VAL A 298 7.26 -10.95 -20.32
C VAL A 298 6.70 -12.38 -20.24
N GLY A 299 5.54 -12.55 -19.60
CA GLY A 299 4.76 -13.79 -19.58
C GLY A 299 4.48 -14.37 -20.97
N TYR A 300 4.07 -13.53 -21.92
CA TYR A 300 3.77 -13.92 -23.29
C TYR A 300 4.99 -14.52 -24.01
N PHE A 301 6.17 -13.92 -23.83
CA PHE A 301 7.42 -14.44 -24.41
C PHE A 301 7.89 -15.76 -23.77
N GLY A 302 7.45 -16.07 -22.55
CA GLY A 302 7.76 -17.35 -21.88
C GLY A 302 6.87 -18.52 -22.31
N GLY A 303 5.96 -18.31 -23.28
CA GLY A 303 5.08 -19.34 -23.82
C GLY A 303 3.69 -19.40 -23.18
N VAL A 304 2.76 -20.10 -23.83
CA VAL A 304 1.33 -20.14 -23.47
C VAL A 304 1.10 -20.68 -22.06
N THR A 305 1.79 -21.76 -21.68
CA THR A 305 1.66 -22.37 -20.34
C THR A 305 2.15 -21.41 -19.25
N PHE A 306 3.26 -20.70 -19.47
CA PHE A 306 3.77 -19.73 -18.51
C PHE A 306 2.82 -18.52 -18.38
N LEU A 307 2.32 -17.99 -19.50
CA LEU A 307 1.32 -16.92 -19.50
C LEU A 307 0.04 -17.32 -18.78
N ALA A 308 -0.43 -18.56 -18.95
CA ALA A 308 -1.59 -19.08 -18.24
C ALA A 308 -1.34 -19.09 -16.72
N ILE A 309 -0.17 -19.55 -16.26
CA ILE A 309 0.21 -19.52 -14.83
C ILE A 309 0.29 -18.09 -14.29
N CYS A 310 0.88 -17.15 -15.04
CA CYS A 310 0.90 -15.73 -14.69
C CYS A 310 -0.51 -15.15 -14.54
N SER A 311 -1.42 -15.53 -15.44
CA SER A 311 -2.82 -15.10 -15.42
C SER A 311 -3.58 -15.70 -14.22
N ILE A 312 -3.40 -16.99 -13.94
CA ILE A 312 -3.95 -17.66 -12.75
C ILE A 312 -3.41 -17.02 -11.48
N TYR A 313 -2.12 -16.73 -11.41
CA TYR A 313 -1.48 -16.04 -10.29
C TYR A 313 -2.12 -14.67 -10.05
N LEU A 314 -2.31 -13.86 -11.10
CA LEU A 314 -2.94 -12.55 -11.01
C LEU A 314 -4.40 -12.64 -10.56
N ALA A 315 -5.20 -13.51 -11.20
CA ALA A 315 -6.61 -13.73 -10.87
C ALA A 315 -6.77 -14.19 -9.42
N SER A 316 -5.93 -15.14 -8.98
CA SER A 316 -5.93 -15.67 -7.62
C SER A 316 -5.54 -14.59 -6.59
N ASN A 317 -4.61 -13.69 -6.92
CA ASN A 317 -4.27 -12.55 -6.05
C ASN A 317 -5.42 -11.55 -5.92
N ILE A 318 -6.11 -11.24 -7.02
CA ILE A 318 -7.29 -10.36 -7.00
C ILE A 318 -8.42 -11.00 -6.17
N ALA A 319 -8.71 -12.29 -6.39
CA ALA A 319 -9.69 -13.04 -5.62
C ALA A 319 -9.33 -13.11 -4.13
N TYR A 320 -8.03 -13.27 -3.83
CA TYR A 320 -7.52 -13.27 -2.47
C TYR A 320 -7.76 -11.95 -1.76
N SER A 321 -7.41 -10.84 -2.39
CA SER A 321 -7.52 -9.51 -1.80
C SER A 321 -8.95 -9.03 -1.59
N THR A 322 -9.86 -9.47 -2.47
CA THR A 322 -11.28 -9.08 -2.42
C THR A 322 -12.07 -9.93 -1.43
N TRP A 323 -11.96 -11.26 -1.52
CA TRP A 323 -12.84 -12.20 -0.81
C TRP A 323 -12.10 -13.30 -0.04
N LEU A 324 -11.19 -14.06 -0.66
CA LEU A 324 -10.67 -15.30 -0.06
C LEU A 324 -9.92 -15.05 1.27
N LYS A 325 -9.29 -13.87 1.43
CA LYS A 325 -8.60 -13.52 2.68
C LYS A 325 -9.50 -13.46 3.91
N ARG A 326 -10.83 -13.45 3.74
CA ARG A 326 -11.83 -13.35 4.82
C ARG A 326 -12.34 -14.71 5.30
N VAL A 327 -12.05 -15.78 4.56
CA VAL A 327 -12.51 -17.14 4.85
C VAL A 327 -11.41 -17.87 5.62
N VAL A 328 -11.76 -18.41 6.79
CA VAL A 328 -10.84 -19.14 7.68
C VAL A 328 -10.22 -20.33 6.94
N MET A 329 -8.92 -20.53 7.11
CA MET A 329 -8.04 -21.53 6.48
C MET A 329 -7.85 -21.38 4.96
N LEU A 330 -8.85 -20.89 4.24
CA LEU A 330 -8.74 -20.72 2.79
C LEU A 330 -7.64 -19.73 2.42
N ASP A 331 -7.44 -18.70 3.23
CA ASP A 331 -6.33 -17.77 3.09
C ASP A 331 -4.96 -18.46 3.19
N VAL A 332 -4.79 -19.40 4.12
CA VAL A 332 -3.55 -20.17 4.30
C VAL A 332 -3.31 -21.10 3.10
N VAL A 333 -4.35 -21.79 2.64
CA VAL A 333 -4.29 -22.67 1.46
C VAL A 333 -3.88 -21.86 0.22
N VAL A 334 -4.53 -20.72 -0.03
CA VAL A 334 -4.22 -19.86 -1.17
C VAL A 334 -2.79 -19.31 -1.09
N LEU A 335 -2.31 -18.95 0.11
CA LEU A 335 -0.92 -18.55 0.32
C LEU A 335 0.06 -19.67 -0.07
N ALA A 336 -0.22 -20.91 0.33
CA ALA A 336 0.59 -22.08 -0.06
C ALA A 336 0.58 -22.27 -1.59
N CYS A 337 -0.59 -22.18 -2.22
CA CYS A 337 -0.74 -22.24 -3.67
C CYS A 337 0.07 -21.16 -4.38
N PHE A 338 0.17 -19.94 -3.86
CA PHE A 338 1.02 -18.90 -4.46
C PHE A 338 2.50 -19.28 -4.49
N TYR A 339 3.01 -19.97 -3.48
CA TYR A 339 4.37 -20.47 -3.51
C TYR A 339 4.53 -21.59 -4.53
N THR A 340 3.61 -22.56 -4.55
CA THR A 340 3.61 -23.66 -5.53
C THR A 340 3.50 -23.16 -6.97
N LEU A 341 2.67 -22.15 -7.24
CA LEU A 341 2.54 -21.54 -8.56
C LEU A 341 3.86 -20.98 -9.07
N ARG A 342 4.74 -20.47 -8.20
CA ARG A 342 6.07 -19.97 -8.62
C ARG A 342 6.98 -21.10 -9.09
N LEU A 343 6.92 -22.26 -8.44
CA LEU A 343 7.68 -23.44 -8.88
C LEU A 343 7.17 -23.91 -10.25
N LEU A 344 5.85 -24.03 -10.39
CA LEU A 344 5.21 -24.41 -11.66
C LEU A 344 5.55 -23.41 -12.77
N ALA A 345 5.57 -22.11 -12.46
CA ALA A 345 5.92 -21.07 -13.43
C ALA A 345 7.39 -21.19 -13.88
N GLY A 346 8.30 -21.48 -12.95
CA GLY A 346 9.70 -21.77 -13.28
C GLY A 346 9.85 -22.97 -14.20
N GLY A 347 9.12 -24.06 -13.94
CA GLY A 347 9.14 -25.24 -14.79
C GLY A 347 8.58 -24.94 -16.19
N ALA A 348 7.44 -24.25 -16.25
CA ALA A 348 6.81 -23.86 -17.51
C ALA A 348 7.69 -22.94 -18.37
N ALA A 349 8.34 -21.94 -17.77
CA ALA A 349 9.20 -21.00 -18.50
C ALA A 349 10.48 -21.65 -19.02
N THR A 350 11.03 -22.61 -18.28
CA THR A 350 12.30 -23.26 -18.62
C THR A 350 12.12 -24.53 -19.48
N GLY A 351 10.89 -25.03 -19.59
CA GLY A 351 10.59 -26.33 -20.19
C GLY A 351 11.00 -27.52 -19.32
N ILE A 352 11.41 -27.28 -18.07
CA ILE A 352 11.82 -28.31 -17.12
C ILE A 352 10.59 -28.75 -16.32
N GLY A 353 10.19 -30.01 -16.47
CA GLY A 353 9.10 -30.59 -15.69
C GLY A 353 9.37 -30.52 -14.18
N VAL A 354 8.38 -30.12 -13.40
CA VAL A 354 8.44 -30.18 -11.93
C VAL A 354 8.01 -31.58 -11.51
N SER A 355 8.80 -32.26 -10.67
CA SER A 355 8.45 -33.60 -10.21
C SER A 355 7.26 -33.58 -9.25
N ASP A 356 6.43 -34.63 -9.30
CA ASP A 356 5.29 -34.79 -8.40
C ASP A 356 5.71 -34.78 -6.93
N TRP A 357 6.87 -35.38 -6.64
CA TRP A 357 7.49 -35.35 -5.32
C TRP A 357 7.82 -33.94 -4.83
N LEU A 358 8.40 -33.10 -5.71
CA LEU A 358 8.71 -31.71 -5.38
C LEU A 358 7.44 -30.89 -5.15
N LEU A 359 6.38 -31.14 -5.94
CA LEU A 359 5.08 -30.50 -5.75
C LEU A 359 4.45 -30.91 -4.41
N ALA A 360 4.43 -32.21 -4.10
CA ALA A 360 3.91 -32.73 -2.83
C ALA A 360 4.67 -32.12 -1.64
N PHE A 361 6.00 -32.13 -1.68
CA PHE A 361 6.84 -31.49 -0.67
C PHE A 361 6.49 -30.02 -0.50
N SER A 362 6.41 -29.28 -1.61
CA SER A 362 6.16 -27.85 -1.64
C SER A 362 4.82 -27.47 -1.04
N VAL A 363 3.75 -28.22 -1.36
CA VAL A 363 2.42 -27.95 -0.81
C VAL A 363 2.44 -28.02 0.72
N PHE A 364 2.98 -29.08 1.31
CA PHE A 364 3.04 -29.23 2.77
C PHE A 364 4.02 -28.24 3.42
N PHE A 365 5.17 -28.00 2.80
CA PHE A 365 6.16 -27.06 3.32
C PHE A 365 5.62 -25.63 3.34
N PHE A 366 5.07 -25.16 2.23
CA PHE A 366 4.53 -23.80 2.12
C PHE A 366 3.24 -23.60 2.89
N PHE A 367 2.41 -24.64 3.03
CA PHE A 367 1.27 -24.61 3.95
C PHE A 367 1.73 -24.43 5.40
N GLY A 368 2.77 -25.16 5.83
CA GLY A 368 3.40 -24.97 7.14
C GLY A 368 3.91 -23.53 7.36
N LEU A 369 4.61 -22.96 6.37
CA LEU A 369 5.05 -21.55 6.45
C LEU A 369 3.88 -20.55 6.47
N ALA A 370 2.83 -20.80 5.67
CA ALA A 370 1.65 -19.96 5.68
C ALA A 370 0.91 -20.01 7.03
N MET A 371 0.90 -21.18 7.70
CA MET A 371 0.42 -21.33 9.08
C MET A 371 1.28 -20.54 10.06
N VAL A 372 2.62 -20.58 9.98
CA VAL A 372 3.50 -19.76 10.83
C VAL A 372 3.16 -18.28 10.71
N LYS A 373 2.93 -17.80 9.47
CA LYS A 373 2.51 -16.41 9.24
C LYS A 373 1.18 -16.08 9.94
N ARG A 374 0.17 -16.93 9.79
CA ARG A 374 -1.15 -16.74 10.42
C ARG A 374 -1.04 -16.81 11.95
N TYR A 375 -0.28 -17.77 12.47
CA TYR A 375 0.01 -17.94 13.90
C TYR A 375 0.64 -16.68 14.51
N SER A 376 1.70 -16.15 13.87
CA SER A 376 2.38 -14.93 14.32
C SER A 376 1.47 -13.69 14.24
N GLU A 377 0.65 -13.56 13.19
CA GLU A 377 -0.33 -12.46 13.07
C GLU A 377 -1.36 -12.51 14.22
N LEU A 378 -1.99 -13.67 14.46
CA LEU A 378 -3.01 -13.85 15.50
C LEU A 378 -2.44 -13.65 16.92
N ARG A 379 -1.24 -14.18 17.18
CA ARG A 379 -0.55 -14.00 18.46
C ARG A 379 -0.26 -12.53 18.75
N SER A 380 0.21 -11.78 17.75
CA SER A 380 0.54 -10.35 17.90
C SER A 380 -0.68 -9.47 18.24
N LEU A 381 -1.87 -9.90 17.84
CA LEU A 381 -3.13 -9.24 18.17
C LEU A 381 -3.61 -9.59 19.58
N THR A 382 -3.34 -10.82 20.02
CA THR A 382 -3.74 -11.31 21.35
C THR A 382 -3.02 -10.59 22.49
N THR A 383 -1.81 -10.09 22.25
CA THR A 383 -1.04 -9.32 23.24
C THR A 383 -1.52 -7.87 23.38
N ARG A 384 -2.45 -7.39 22.53
CA ARG A 384 -2.95 -6.01 22.59
C ARG A 384 -4.28 -5.94 23.32
N GLU A 385 -4.31 -5.23 24.44
CA GLU A 385 -5.56 -4.95 25.17
C GLU A 385 -6.49 -4.05 24.34
N GLY A 386 -7.80 -4.34 24.37
CA GLY A 386 -8.85 -3.46 23.82
C GLY A 386 -9.14 -3.56 22.31
N VAL A 387 -8.47 -4.43 21.55
CA VAL A 387 -8.76 -4.62 20.11
C VAL A 387 -9.68 -5.84 19.92
N PRO A 388 -10.79 -5.74 19.16
CA PRO A 388 -11.61 -6.90 18.81
C PRO A 388 -10.74 -8.00 18.19
N VAL A 389 -10.73 -9.18 18.82
CA VAL A 389 -9.80 -10.29 18.52
C VAL A 389 -10.26 -11.12 17.31
N ALA A 390 -10.86 -10.46 16.31
CA ALA A 390 -11.31 -11.07 15.07
C ALA A 390 -10.50 -10.51 13.90
N ALA A 391 -9.39 -11.19 13.57
CA ALA A 391 -8.66 -10.90 12.34
C ALA A 391 -9.04 -11.93 11.28
N ARG A 392 -9.77 -11.49 10.26
CA ARG A 392 -10.14 -12.32 9.10
C ARG A 392 -10.93 -13.59 9.47
N GLY A 393 -11.81 -13.47 10.47
CA GLY A 393 -12.67 -14.56 10.93
C GLY A 393 -12.02 -15.51 11.94
N TYR A 394 -10.72 -15.36 12.23
CA TYR A 394 -10.03 -16.15 13.26
C TYR A 394 -10.29 -15.62 14.66
N LEU A 395 -10.43 -16.54 15.61
CA LEU A 395 -10.55 -16.31 17.04
C LEU A 395 -9.25 -16.65 17.77
N ARG A 396 -9.07 -16.12 18.98
CA ARG A 396 -7.91 -16.45 19.84
C ARG A 396 -7.77 -17.95 20.10
N SER A 397 -8.90 -18.66 20.22
CA SER A 397 -8.95 -20.11 20.42
C SER A 397 -8.32 -20.90 19.27
N ASP A 398 -8.24 -20.32 18.07
CA ASP A 398 -7.75 -21.02 16.88
C ASP A 398 -6.22 -21.10 16.83
N LEU A 399 -5.53 -20.40 17.73
CA LEU A 399 -4.07 -20.31 17.75
C LEU A 399 -3.42 -21.68 17.95
N GLU A 400 -3.94 -22.51 18.85
CA GLU A 400 -3.43 -23.86 19.10
C GLU A 400 -3.69 -24.81 17.90
N PRO A 401 -4.92 -24.93 17.35
CA PRO A 401 -5.16 -25.67 16.11
C PRO A 401 -4.24 -25.26 14.95
N ILE A 402 -4.06 -23.96 14.73
CA ILE A 402 -3.17 -23.42 13.68
C ILE A 402 -1.72 -23.89 13.90
N GLY A 403 -1.25 -23.86 15.15
CA GLY A 403 0.07 -24.37 15.52
C GLY A 403 0.21 -25.86 15.21
N THR A 404 -0.75 -26.67 15.64
CA THR A 404 -0.76 -28.12 15.43
C THR A 404 -0.77 -28.49 13.95
N PHE A 405 -1.65 -27.90 13.15
CA PHE A 405 -1.70 -28.16 11.70
C PHE A 405 -0.42 -27.71 10.99
N GLY A 406 0.14 -26.58 11.41
CA GLY A 406 1.36 -26.06 10.84
C GLY A 406 2.60 -26.92 11.14
N VAL A 407 2.74 -27.42 12.38
CA VAL A 407 3.80 -28.37 12.75
C VAL A 407 3.62 -29.70 12.01
N ALA A 408 2.40 -30.24 12.00
CA ALA A 408 2.09 -31.50 11.32
C ALA A 408 2.43 -31.43 9.82
N SER A 409 2.02 -30.35 9.14
CA SER A 409 2.36 -30.12 7.73
C SER A 409 3.86 -30.01 7.50
N GLY A 410 4.59 -29.35 8.40
CA GLY A 410 6.04 -29.30 8.36
C GLY A 410 6.68 -30.70 8.46
N MET A 411 6.22 -31.55 9.38
CA MET A 411 6.71 -32.92 9.53
C MET A 411 6.37 -33.80 8.31
N ILE A 412 5.17 -33.65 7.75
CA ILE A 412 4.76 -34.34 6.52
C ILE A 412 5.67 -33.92 5.35
N SER A 413 6.06 -32.65 5.25
CA SER A 413 7.00 -32.23 4.20
C SER A 413 8.34 -32.96 4.31
N VAL A 414 8.87 -33.16 5.52
CA VAL A 414 10.07 -33.97 5.73
C VAL A 414 9.84 -35.44 5.36
N LEU A 415 8.69 -36.02 5.74
CA LEU A 415 8.35 -37.39 5.36
C LEU A 415 8.32 -37.55 3.84
N VAL A 416 7.71 -36.61 3.12
CA VAL A 416 7.70 -36.59 1.64
C VAL A 416 9.12 -36.50 1.08
N LEU A 417 10.00 -35.70 1.70
CA LEU A 417 11.42 -35.64 1.31
C LEU A 417 12.12 -36.99 1.50
N VAL A 418 11.85 -37.71 2.59
CA VAL A 418 12.39 -39.07 2.81
C VAL A 418 11.91 -40.01 1.70
N LEU A 419 10.60 -40.01 1.40
CA LEU A 419 10.03 -40.85 0.34
C LEU A 419 10.64 -40.53 -1.03
N TYR A 420 10.83 -39.24 -1.33
CA TYR A 420 11.52 -38.80 -2.54
C TYR A 420 12.95 -39.33 -2.61
N VAL A 421 13.75 -39.21 -1.55
CA VAL A 421 15.14 -39.70 -1.54
C VAL A 421 15.23 -41.22 -1.73
N MET A 422 14.23 -41.97 -1.28
CA MET A 422 14.15 -43.43 -1.45
C MET A 422 13.65 -43.87 -2.83
N SER A 423 13.08 -42.95 -3.60
CA SER A 423 12.48 -43.21 -4.90
C SER A 423 13.53 -43.66 -5.95
N PRO A 424 13.13 -44.45 -6.96
CA PRO A 424 14.02 -44.85 -8.06
C PRO A 424 14.56 -43.65 -8.85
N GLU A 425 13.78 -42.58 -9.01
CA GLU A 425 14.11 -41.39 -9.81
C GLU A 425 15.35 -40.68 -9.27
N VAL A 426 15.50 -40.61 -7.94
CA VAL A 426 16.66 -39.97 -7.30
C VAL A 426 17.96 -40.72 -7.55
N ARG A 427 17.90 -42.05 -7.71
CA ARG A 427 19.09 -42.88 -8.00
C ARG A 427 19.65 -42.63 -9.39
N LEU A 428 18.82 -42.13 -10.31
CA LEU A 428 19.24 -41.76 -11.67
C LEU A 428 19.91 -40.39 -11.71
N LEU A 429 19.54 -39.49 -10.79
CA LEU A 429 19.94 -38.09 -10.81
C LEU A 429 21.18 -37.81 -9.94
N TYR A 430 21.40 -38.59 -8.88
CA TYR A 430 22.48 -38.38 -7.92
C TYR A 430 23.42 -39.58 -7.86
N ARG A 431 24.73 -39.33 -7.83
CA ARG A 431 25.76 -40.37 -7.67
C ARG A 431 25.74 -41.01 -6.29
N ARG A 432 25.43 -40.23 -5.26
CA ARG A 432 25.39 -40.66 -3.85
C ARG A 432 24.05 -40.26 -3.21
N PRO A 433 22.93 -40.90 -3.58
CA PRO A 433 21.60 -40.50 -3.14
C PRO A 433 21.39 -40.62 -1.63
N THR A 434 22.10 -41.53 -0.94
CA THR A 434 22.03 -41.68 0.52
C THR A 434 22.45 -40.43 1.29
N LEU A 435 23.33 -39.58 0.72
CA LEU A 435 23.73 -38.33 1.35
C LEU A 435 22.57 -37.33 1.47
N LEU A 436 21.57 -37.41 0.58
CA LEU A 436 20.39 -36.55 0.63
C LEU A 436 19.55 -36.77 1.90
N LEU A 437 19.69 -37.92 2.57
CA LEU A 437 19.06 -38.16 3.88
C LEU A 437 19.52 -37.15 4.93
N LEU A 438 20.71 -36.55 4.79
CA LEU A 438 21.18 -35.47 5.67
C LEU A 438 20.35 -34.18 5.57
N LEU A 439 19.57 -34.00 4.49
CA LEU A 439 18.59 -32.92 4.41
C LEU A 439 17.45 -33.11 5.43
N CYS A 440 17.08 -34.35 5.76
CA CYS A 440 15.97 -34.63 6.65
C CYS A 440 16.17 -34.07 8.08
N PRO A 441 17.26 -34.39 8.81
CA PRO A 441 17.50 -33.80 10.13
C PRO A 441 17.67 -32.29 10.08
N LEU A 442 18.19 -31.74 8.97
CA LEU A 442 18.35 -30.31 8.76
C LEU A 442 17.01 -29.58 8.65
N PHE A 443 16.10 -30.08 7.82
CA PHE A 443 14.74 -29.56 7.70
C PHE A 443 13.94 -29.77 8.99
N LEU A 444 14.06 -30.91 9.66
CA LEU A 444 13.43 -31.15 10.96
C LEU A 444 13.86 -30.11 12.00
N TYR A 445 15.17 -29.88 12.13
CA TYR A 445 15.70 -28.88 13.04
C TYR A 445 15.18 -27.48 12.69
N TRP A 446 15.26 -27.08 11.41
CA TRP A 446 14.87 -25.74 10.98
C TRP A 446 13.36 -25.48 11.18
N ILE A 447 12.50 -26.41 10.76
CA ILE A 447 11.04 -26.32 10.92
C ILE A 447 10.67 -26.27 12.40
N THR A 448 11.23 -27.17 13.22
CA THR A 448 10.96 -27.22 14.66
C THR A 448 11.39 -25.91 15.32
N ARG A 449 12.60 -25.43 15.03
CA ARG A 449 13.10 -24.14 15.55
C ARG A 449 12.24 -22.96 15.13
N LEU A 450 11.77 -22.93 13.89
CA LEU A 450 10.87 -21.89 13.39
C LEU A 450 9.58 -21.85 14.22
N TRP A 451 8.97 -23.00 14.48
CA TRP A 451 7.77 -23.11 15.31
C TRP A 451 8.01 -22.72 16.77
N PHE A 452 9.15 -23.12 17.36
CA PHE A 452 9.54 -22.65 18.70
C PHE A 452 9.66 -21.12 18.76
N LYS A 453 10.29 -20.49 17.75
CA LYS A 453 10.41 -19.03 17.68
C LYS A 453 9.07 -18.35 17.44
N ALA A 454 8.21 -18.91 16.58
CA ALA A 454 6.85 -18.40 16.37
C ALA A 454 6.07 -18.45 17.69
N ASN A 455 6.22 -19.54 18.45
CA ASN A 455 5.66 -19.69 19.78
C ASN A 455 6.34 -18.83 20.87
N ARG A 456 7.42 -18.11 20.55
CA ARG A 456 7.99 -17.08 21.44
C ARG A 456 7.61 -15.66 21.01
N GLY A 457 6.98 -15.51 19.83
CA GLY A 457 6.71 -14.20 19.23
C GLY A 457 7.94 -13.56 18.60
N GLU A 458 8.99 -14.33 18.34
CA GLU A 458 10.27 -13.87 17.78
C GLU A 458 10.27 -13.85 16.23
N VAL A 459 9.27 -14.46 15.60
CA VAL A 459 9.17 -14.53 14.13
C VAL A 459 8.45 -13.28 13.62
N PRO A 460 9.08 -12.47 12.74
CA PRO A 460 8.41 -11.38 12.04
C PRO A 460 7.15 -11.86 11.32
N GLN A 461 6.26 -10.94 10.93
CA GLN A 461 5.01 -11.27 10.23
C GLN A 461 5.21 -12.03 8.89
N ASP A 462 6.43 -12.16 8.37
CA ASP A 462 6.74 -12.90 7.17
C ASP A 462 7.85 -13.94 7.43
N PRO A 463 7.54 -15.25 7.36
CA PRO A 463 8.53 -16.32 7.60
C PRO A 463 9.63 -16.37 6.53
N VAL A 464 9.39 -15.84 5.33
CA VAL A 464 10.43 -15.76 4.29
C VAL A 464 11.45 -14.68 4.67
N VAL A 465 10.99 -13.55 5.19
CA VAL A 465 11.89 -12.50 5.69
C VAL A 465 12.69 -13.02 6.87
N PHE A 466 12.07 -13.82 7.75
CA PHE A 466 12.79 -14.50 8.82
C PHE A 466 13.92 -15.39 8.28
N ALA A 467 13.63 -16.23 7.28
CA ALA A 467 14.64 -17.11 6.68
C ALA A 467 15.83 -16.34 6.07
N LEU A 468 15.59 -15.12 5.56
CA LEU A 468 16.61 -14.24 4.98
C LEU A 468 17.34 -13.35 5.99
N THR A 469 16.91 -13.29 7.24
CA THR A 469 17.54 -12.42 8.26
C THR A 469 18.16 -13.21 9.39
N ASP A 470 17.68 -14.43 9.65
CA ASP A 470 18.16 -15.30 10.70
C ASP A 470 19.44 -16.06 10.30
N ARG A 471 20.51 -15.87 11.07
CA ARG A 471 21.82 -16.52 10.85
C ARG A 471 21.73 -18.05 10.78
N THR A 472 20.93 -18.67 11.65
CA THR A 472 20.77 -20.13 11.68
C THR A 472 20.08 -20.64 10.41
N SER A 473 19.16 -19.86 9.84
CA SER A 473 18.52 -20.19 8.57
C SER A 473 19.52 -20.17 7.41
N TYR A 474 20.46 -19.21 7.39
CA TYR A 474 21.57 -19.21 6.43
C TYR A 474 22.49 -20.41 6.58
N ILE A 475 22.90 -20.74 7.81
CA ILE A 475 23.74 -21.92 8.08
C ILE A 475 23.02 -23.19 7.58
N ALA A 476 21.74 -23.33 7.88
CA ALA A 476 20.95 -24.46 7.40
C ALA A 476 20.87 -24.50 5.86
N GLY A 477 20.62 -23.37 5.20
CA GLY A 477 20.62 -23.29 3.74
C GLY A 477 21.97 -23.67 3.10
N VAL A 478 23.08 -23.19 3.65
CA VAL A 478 24.43 -23.52 3.17
C VAL A 478 24.73 -25.02 3.35
N LEU A 479 24.40 -25.59 4.51
CA LEU A 479 24.55 -27.03 4.74
C LEU A 479 23.70 -27.85 3.77
N ALA A 480 22.47 -27.42 3.48
CA ALA A 480 21.61 -28.09 2.50
C ALA A 480 22.25 -28.08 1.10
N MET A 481 22.83 -26.94 0.69
CA MET A 481 23.53 -26.82 -0.60
C MET A 481 24.79 -27.70 -0.66
N ILE A 482 25.55 -27.80 0.43
CA ILE A 482 26.71 -28.70 0.53
C ILE A 482 26.26 -30.16 0.37
N VAL A 483 25.20 -30.57 1.07
CA VAL A 483 24.64 -31.93 0.95
C VAL A 483 24.20 -32.22 -0.49
N LEU A 484 23.46 -31.29 -1.12
CA LEU A 484 23.03 -31.43 -2.52
C LEU A 484 24.22 -31.55 -3.48
N TYR A 485 25.25 -30.73 -3.30
CA TYR A 485 26.46 -30.78 -4.10
C TYR A 485 27.21 -32.11 -3.93
N CYS A 486 27.48 -32.53 -2.69
CA CYS A 486 28.16 -33.79 -2.38
C CYS A 486 27.37 -35.04 -2.82
N ALA A 487 26.05 -34.97 -2.88
CA ALA A 487 25.22 -36.06 -3.41
C ALA A 487 25.31 -36.16 -4.94
N THR A 488 25.59 -35.02 -5.61
CA THR A 488 25.64 -34.90 -7.08
C THR A 488 26.98 -35.39 -7.64
N ILE A 489 28.10 -35.01 -7.01
CA ILE A 489 29.47 -35.40 -7.41
C ILE A 489 29.84 -36.81 -6.94
#